data_AF-A0A9P8FS84-F1
#
_entry.id   AF-A0A9P8FS84-F1
#
_cell.length_a   1.000
_cell.length_b   1.000
_cell.length_c   1.000
_cell.angle_alpha   90.00
_cell.angle_beta   90.00
_cell.angle_gamma   90.00
#
_symmetry.space_group_name_H-M   'P 1'
#
loop_
_entity.id
_entity.type
_entity.pdbx_description
1 polymer ?
#
loop_
_entity_poly.entity_id
_entity_poly.type
_entity_poly.pdbx_seq_one_letter_code
_entity_poly.pdbx_strand_id
1 'polypeptide(L)'
;MCALSSARVRDGALYTGKWDADSLKSPSSEELFQAARRAIPPDAALSQDFDYMRAYALLAITSIQYGDTPRMNYYLDLYHSFVAVGMLQDENNWPAGLGHVEIEERRRLF
;
A
#
# COMPACT_ATOMS: atom_id res chain seq x y z
N MET A 1 2.71 3.78 3.41
CA MET A 1 3.94 3.37 4.13
C MET A 1 3.91 3.79 5.60
N CYS A 2 3.70 5.07 5.92
CA CYS A 2 3.80 5.57 7.31
C CYS A 2 2.89 4.83 8.31
N ALA A 3 1.65 4.51 7.93
CA ALA A 3 0.74 3.74 8.78
C ALA A 3 1.34 2.38 9.16
N LEU A 4 1.69 1.55 8.17
CA LEU A 4 2.32 0.25 8.41
C LEU A 4 3.59 0.36 9.29
N SER A 5 4.45 1.33 9.00
CA SER A 5 5.67 1.57 9.80
C SER A 5 5.34 1.91 11.25
N SER A 6 4.37 2.80 11.49
CA SER A 6 3.90 3.18 12.83
C SER A 6 3.30 1.98 13.57
N ALA A 7 2.50 1.14 12.90
CA ALA A 7 2.00 -0.11 13.48
C ALA A 7 3.13 -1.05 13.92
N ARG A 8 4.18 -1.19 13.10
CA ARG A 8 5.35 -2.02 13.46
C ARG A 8 6.12 -1.45 14.65
N VAL A 9 6.28 -0.13 14.73
CA VAL A 9 6.89 0.54 15.90
C VAL A 9 6.05 0.28 17.16
N ARG A 10 4.72 0.43 17.08
CA ARG A 10 3.78 0.17 18.17
C ARG A 10 3.92 -1.26 18.69
N ASP A 11 4.07 -2.23 17.79
CA ASP A 11 4.19 -3.64 18.12
C ASP A 11 5.63 -4.04 18.52
N GLY A 12 6.55 -3.07 18.66
CA GLY A 12 7.93 -3.29 19.09
C GLY A 12 8.83 -3.93 18.04
N ALA A 13 8.39 -4.00 16.78
CA ALA A 13 9.10 -4.63 15.67
C ALA A 13 10.16 -3.70 15.06
N LEU A 14 11.06 -3.19 15.89
CA LEU A 14 12.19 -2.34 15.50
C LEU A 14 13.46 -3.17 15.29
N TYR A 15 14.20 -2.88 14.21
CA TYR A 15 15.46 -3.56 13.91
C TYR A 15 16.56 -3.28 14.97
N THR A 16 16.53 -2.11 15.60
CA THR A 16 17.46 -1.75 16.69
C THR A 16 16.74 -0.93 17.76
N GLY A 17 17.24 -0.98 19.00
CA GLY A 17 16.76 -0.13 20.11
C GLY A 17 17.30 1.30 20.09
N LYS A 18 18.01 1.72 19.03
CA LYS A 18 18.56 3.08 18.92
C LYS A 18 17.53 4.12 18.48
N TRP A 19 16.40 3.66 17.93
CA TRP A 19 15.33 4.53 17.47
C TRP A 19 14.50 5.00 18.66
N ASP A 20 14.13 6.28 18.64
CA ASP A 20 13.13 6.81 19.56
C ASP A 20 11.75 6.29 19.13
N ALA A 21 11.34 5.17 19.74
CA ALA A 21 10.09 4.51 19.41
C ALA A 21 8.86 5.38 19.74
N ASP A 22 8.96 6.27 20.73
CA ASP A 22 7.81 7.03 21.19
C ASP A 22 7.49 8.21 20.27
N SER A 23 8.51 8.88 19.72
CA SER A 23 8.27 9.87 18.65
C SER A 23 7.71 9.24 17.38
N LEU A 24 8.10 8.00 17.07
CA LEU A 24 7.62 7.28 15.87
C LEU A 24 6.19 6.76 15.96
N LYS A 25 5.58 6.77 17.15
CA LYS A 25 4.16 6.42 17.36
C LYS A 25 3.21 7.62 17.17
N SER A 26 3.73 8.83 16.95
CA SER A 26 2.94 10.05 16.78
C SER A 26 3.23 10.68 15.41
N PRO A 27 2.21 10.84 14.53
CA PRO A 27 0.82 10.43 14.68
C PRO A 27 0.64 8.92 14.71
N SER A 28 -0.50 8.46 15.24
CA SER A 28 -0.81 7.04 15.34
C SER A 28 -0.93 6.38 13.97
N SER A 29 -0.73 5.06 13.95
CA SER A 29 -0.88 4.26 12.75
C SER A 29 -2.27 4.40 12.13
N GLU A 30 -3.30 4.43 12.97
CA GLU A 30 -4.71 4.58 12.58
C GLU A 30 -4.98 5.94 11.95
N GLU A 31 -4.43 7.04 12.50
CA GLU A 31 -4.54 8.37 11.91
C GLU A 31 -3.89 8.44 10.52
N LEU A 32 -2.67 7.87 10.40
CA LEU A 32 -1.96 7.79 9.13
C LEU A 32 -2.71 6.93 8.10
N PHE A 33 -3.33 5.84 8.55
CA PHE A 33 -4.17 4.98 7.71
C PHE A 33 -5.38 5.76 7.18
N GLN A 34 -6.05 6.53 8.04
CA GLN A 34 -7.19 7.35 7.65
C GLN A 34 -6.79 8.48 6.69
N ALA A 35 -5.64 9.12 6.91
CA ALA A 35 -5.11 10.12 6.00
C ALA A 35 -4.84 9.52 4.61
N ALA A 36 -4.18 8.36 4.54
CA ALA A 36 -3.94 7.65 3.29
C ALA A 36 -5.25 7.28 2.58
N ARG A 37 -6.24 6.76 3.32
CA ARG A 37 -7.56 6.42 2.76
C ARG A 37 -8.29 7.62 2.16
N ARG A 38 -8.21 8.79 2.80
CA ARG A 38 -8.85 10.02 2.29
C ARG A 38 -8.12 10.62 1.08
N ALA A 39 -6.84 10.32 0.93
CA ALA A 39 -6.04 10.81 -0.21
C ALA A 39 -6.30 10.02 -1.50
N ILE A 40 -6.88 8.83 -1.42
CA ILE A 40 -7.22 8.01 -2.61
C ILE A 40 -8.58 8.47 -3.16
N PRO A 41 -8.65 8.92 -4.43
CA PRO A 41 -9.91 9.25 -5.08
C PRO A 41 -10.86 8.04 -5.16
N PRO A 42 -12.19 8.24 -5.11
CA PRO A 42 -13.16 7.14 -5.26
C PRO A 42 -13.05 6.37 -6.56
N ASP A 43 -12.60 7.02 -7.63
CA ASP A 43 -12.42 6.49 -8.98
C ASP A 43 -10.97 6.11 -9.30
N ALA A 44 -10.09 6.04 -8.29
CA ALA A 44 -8.68 5.74 -8.46
C ALA A 44 -8.39 4.46 -9.28
N ALA A 45 -9.23 3.42 -9.15
CA ALA A 45 -9.09 2.19 -9.93
C ALA A 45 -9.24 2.38 -11.45
N LEU A 46 -9.93 3.44 -11.89
CA LEU A 46 -10.10 3.77 -13.30
C LEU A 46 -8.91 4.56 -13.87
N SER A 47 -8.15 5.23 -13.01
CA SER A 47 -7.01 6.06 -13.44
C SER A 47 -5.82 5.24 -13.95
N GLN A 48 -5.72 3.97 -13.55
CA GLN A 48 -4.57 3.10 -13.81
C GLN A 48 -3.22 3.69 -13.37
N ASP A 49 -3.24 4.63 -12.40
CA ASP A 49 -2.05 5.12 -11.72
C ASP A 49 -1.52 4.08 -10.72
N PHE A 50 -0.29 3.64 -10.99
CA PHE A 50 0.41 2.61 -10.27
C PHE A 50 0.56 2.88 -8.76
N ASP A 51 0.61 4.15 -8.36
CA ASP A 51 0.73 4.50 -6.94
C ASP A 51 -0.55 4.22 -6.15
N TYR A 52 -1.73 4.25 -6.78
CA TYR A 52 -2.97 3.80 -6.13
C TYR A 52 -3.00 2.29 -5.94
N MET A 53 -2.50 1.53 -6.92
CA MET A 53 -2.36 0.09 -6.79
C MET A 53 -1.48 -0.27 -5.58
N ARG A 54 -0.31 0.40 -5.45
CA ARG A 54 0.57 0.26 -4.29
C ARG A 54 -0.09 0.69 -2.99
N ALA A 55 -0.86 1.78 -3.01
CA ALA A 55 -1.59 2.26 -1.84
C ALA A 55 -2.60 1.21 -1.35
N TYR A 56 -3.36 0.56 -2.24
CA TYR A 56 -4.26 -0.54 -1.86
C TYR A 56 -3.51 -1.72 -1.23
N ALA A 57 -2.41 -2.17 -1.83
CA ALA A 57 -1.58 -3.22 -1.25
C ALA A 57 -1.08 -2.87 0.16
N LEU A 58 -0.61 -1.64 0.37
CA LEU A 58 -0.16 -1.17 1.67
C LEU A 58 -1.29 -1.06 2.70
N LEU A 59 -2.50 -0.64 2.30
CA LEU A 59 -3.66 -0.60 3.17
C LEU A 59 -4.15 -2.00 3.54
N ALA A 60 -4.07 -2.97 2.61
CA ALA A 60 -4.34 -4.37 2.91
C ALA A 60 -3.36 -4.91 3.96
N ILE A 61 -2.04 -4.74 3.75
CA ILE A 61 -1.00 -5.18 4.69
C ILE A 61 -1.15 -4.50 6.05
N THR A 62 -1.47 -3.20 6.08
CA THR A 62 -1.70 -2.49 7.35
C THR A 62 -2.93 -3.04 8.07
N SER A 63 -3.98 -3.42 7.34
CA SER A 63 -5.18 -4.04 7.92
C SER A 63 -4.88 -5.43 8.51
N ILE A 64 -3.96 -6.20 7.93
CA ILE A 64 -3.43 -7.43 8.53
C ILE A 64 -2.78 -7.12 9.87
N GLN A 65 -1.94 -6.07 9.93
CA GLN A 65 -1.28 -5.66 11.18
C GLN A 65 -2.28 -5.26 12.27
N TYR A 66 -3.47 -4.82 11.90
CA TYR A 66 -4.56 -4.51 12.84
C TYR A 66 -5.44 -5.71 13.19
N GLY A 67 -5.24 -6.87 12.55
CA GLY A 67 -6.13 -8.02 12.68
C GLY A 67 -7.52 -7.80 12.06
N ASP A 68 -7.69 -6.82 11.17
CA ASP A 68 -8.96 -6.53 10.50
C ASP A 68 -9.02 -7.24 9.14
N THR A 69 -9.35 -8.54 9.19
CA THR A 69 -9.47 -9.39 7.99
C THR A 69 -10.52 -8.89 7.00
N PRO A 70 -11.73 -8.44 7.41
CA PRO A 70 -12.69 -7.85 6.47
C PRO A 70 -12.11 -6.66 5.70
N ARG A 71 -11.44 -5.73 6.39
CA ARG A 71 -10.84 -4.56 5.73
C ARG A 71 -9.65 -4.94 4.87
N MET A 72 -8.85 -5.92 5.28
CA MET A 72 -7.78 -6.46 4.44
C MET A 72 -8.34 -6.98 3.11
N ASN A 73 -9.37 -7.84 3.15
CA ASN A 73 -9.97 -8.38 1.91
C ASN A 73 -10.51 -7.27 1.02
N TYR A 74 -11.19 -6.27 1.59
CA TYR A 74 -11.67 -5.12 0.83
C TYR A 74 -10.55 -4.43 0.02
N TYR A 75 -9.38 -4.18 0.63
CA TYR A 75 -8.27 -3.55 -0.08
C TYR A 75 -7.56 -4.50 -1.06
N LEU A 76 -7.54 -5.81 -0.79
CA LEU A 76 -7.07 -6.80 -1.77
C LEU A 76 -8.01 -6.88 -2.98
N ASP A 77 -9.31 -6.80 -2.79
CA ASP A 77 -10.29 -6.82 -3.89
C ASP A 77 -10.13 -5.58 -4.77
N LEU A 78 -9.90 -4.40 -4.17
CA LEU A 78 -9.57 -3.18 -4.92
C LEU A 78 -8.25 -3.31 -5.70
N TYR A 79 -7.24 -3.90 -5.08
CA TYR A 79 -5.97 -4.20 -5.73
C TYR A 79 -6.16 -5.12 -6.93
N HIS A 80 -6.84 -6.25 -6.77
CA HIS A 80 -7.09 -7.20 -7.85
C HIS A 80 -7.98 -6.62 -8.95
N SER A 81 -8.97 -5.82 -8.58
CA SER A 81 -9.81 -5.10 -9.55
C SER A 81 -8.98 -4.13 -10.39
N PHE A 82 -8.04 -3.40 -9.77
CA PHE A 82 -7.13 -2.50 -10.46
C PHE A 82 -6.31 -3.24 -11.52
N VAL A 83 -5.71 -4.37 -11.13
CA VAL A 83 -4.90 -5.23 -12.01
C VAL A 83 -5.72 -5.75 -13.19
N ALA A 84 -6.94 -6.24 -12.92
CA ALA A 84 -7.82 -6.81 -13.93
C ALA A 84 -8.28 -5.75 -14.95
N VAL A 85 -8.63 -4.54 -14.50
CA VAL A 85 -9.06 -3.44 -15.37
C VAL A 85 -7.94 -3.02 -16.33
N GLY A 86 -6.69 -2.94 -15.86
CA GLY A 86 -5.54 -2.59 -16.68
C GLY A 86 -4.91 -3.75 -17.45
N MET A 87 -5.37 -4.99 -17.23
CA MET A 87 -4.73 -6.21 -17.74
C MET A 87 -3.22 -6.26 -17.45
N LEU A 88 -2.83 -5.82 -16.24
CA LEU A 88 -1.43 -5.55 -15.90
C LEU A 88 -0.56 -6.80 -15.70
N GLN A 89 -1.17 -8.00 -15.74
CA GLN A 89 -0.43 -9.26 -15.84
C GLN A 89 0.37 -9.41 -17.14
N ASP A 90 0.03 -8.65 -18.18
CA ASP A 90 0.75 -8.60 -19.45
C ASP A 90 1.55 -7.29 -19.53
N GLU A 91 2.88 -7.41 -19.60
CA GLU A 91 3.80 -6.25 -19.67
C GLU A 91 3.54 -5.38 -20.90
N ASN A 92 2.92 -5.92 -21.95
CA ASN A 92 2.55 -5.14 -23.14
C ASN A 92 1.46 -4.09 -22.84
N ASN A 93 0.70 -4.25 -21.75
CA ASN A 93 -0.32 -3.28 -21.33
C ASN A 93 0.26 -2.19 -20.40
N TRP A 94 1.54 -2.24 -20.08
CA TRP A 94 2.16 -1.23 -19.23
C TRP A 94 2.44 0.05 -20.02
N PRO A 95 2.51 1.22 -19.35
CA PRO A 95 2.89 2.47 -20.01
C PRO A 95 4.19 2.35 -20.81
N ALA A 96 4.22 2.93 -22.01
CA ALA A 96 5.44 3.02 -22.79
C ALA A 96 6.44 3.98 -22.14
N GLY A 97 7.74 3.74 -22.34
CA GLY A 97 8.81 4.63 -21.86
C GLY A 97 9.20 4.45 -20.40
N LEU A 98 8.76 3.37 -19.73
CA LEU A 98 9.20 3.02 -18.39
C LEU A 98 10.70 2.69 -18.37
N GLY A 99 11.39 3.18 -17.35
CA GLY A 99 12.77 2.81 -17.06
C GLY A 99 12.90 1.38 -16.55
N HIS A 100 14.12 0.84 -16.59
CA HIS A 100 14.39 -0.53 -16.13
C HIS A 100 13.92 -0.79 -14.69
N VAL A 101 14.16 0.17 -13.77
CA VAL A 101 13.74 0.05 -12.37
C VAL A 101 12.22 -0.04 -12.24
N GLU A 102 11.48 0.79 -12.99
CA GLU A 102 10.02 0.86 -12.92
C GLU A 102 9.34 -0.42 -13.46
N ILE A 103 9.98 -1.07 -14.43
CA ILE A 103 9.57 -2.39 -14.93
C ILE A 103 9.76 -3.44 -13.83
N GLU A 104 10.93 -3.47 -13.19
CA GLU A 104 11.21 -4.43 -12.11
C GLU A 104 10.32 -4.21 -10.88
N GLU A 105 9.95 -2.97 -10.57
CA GLU A 105 8.99 -2.68 -9.50
C GLU A 105 7.59 -3.23 -9.81
N ARG A 106 7.14 -3.13 -11.07
CA ARG A 106 5.86 -3.70 -11.53
C ARG A 106 5.88 -5.23 -11.46
N ARG A 107 6.95 -5.87 -11.93
CA ARG A 107 7.11 -7.33 -11.86
C ARG A 107 6.97 -7.89 -10.44
N ARG A 108 7.45 -7.18 -9.43
CA ARG A 108 7.40 -7.62 -8.01
C ARG A 108 6.03 -7.51 -7.36
N LEU A 109 5.10 -6.81 -8.01
CA LEU A 109 3.72 -6.70 -7.56
C LEU A 109 2.83 -7.82 -8.14
N PHE A 110 3.34 -8.58 -9.11
CA PHE A 110 2.65 -9.72 -9.73
C PHE A 110 3.29 -11.06 -9.36
#